data_AF-A0A4V4JTI4-F1
#
_entry.id   AF-A0A4V4JTI4-F1
#
_cell.length_a   1.000
_cell.length_b   1.000
_cell.length_c   1.000
_cell.angle_alpha   90.00
_cell.angle_beta   90.00
_cell.angle_gamma   90.00
#
_symmetry.space_group_name_H-M   'P 1'
#
loop_
_entity.id
_entity.type
_entity.pdbx_description
1 polymer ?
#
loop_
_entity_poly.entity_id
_entity_poly.type
_entity_poly.pdbx_seq_one_letter_code
_entity_poly.pdbx_strand_id
1 'polypeptide(L)'
;MKIIIGQDFIHAFCLGFDLDDAIALLRLDEHLGRAIGRIAGKDGKTKHAIENASKTRVVLADSKIHILGGFKNIHMARTAIVSLILGSPPAKVYGNLRTVASRMKERF
;
A
#
# COMPACT_ATOMS: atom_id res chain seq x y z
N MET A 1 -21.23 -11.23 -22.02
CA MET A 1 -21.25 -10.96 -20.56
C MET A 1 -20.63 -12.13 -19.81
N LYS A 2 -19.28 -12.23 -19.76
CA LYS A 2 -18.54 -13.17 -18.88
C LYS A 2 -16.98 -13.05 -18.89
N ILE A 3 -16.38 -12.09 -19.61
CA ILE A 3 -14.91 -12.02 -19.77
C ILE A 3 -14.25 -10.85 -19.01
N ILE A 4 -15.04 -9.87 -18.54
CA ILE A 4 -14.47 -8.63 -17.96
C ILE A 4 -13.88 -8.86 -16.55
N ILE A 5 -14.39 -9.86 -15.82
CA ILE A 5 -13.92 -10.15 -14.45
C ILE A 5 -12.47 -10.66 -14.41
N GLY A 6 -11.96 -11.27 -15.49
CA GLY A 6 -10.61 -11.84 -15.55
C GLY A 6 -9.51 -10.84 -15.92
N GLN A 7 -9.82 -9.84 -16.76
CA GLN A 7 -8.84 -8.85 -17.20
C GLN A 7 -8.54 -7.83 -16.09
N ASP A 8 -9.57 -7.44 -15.32
CA ASP A 8 -9.38 -6.66 -14.09
C ASP A 8 -8.68 -7.46 -12.99
N PHE A 9 -8.86 -8.79 -12.94
CA PHE A 9 -8.14 -9.66 -11.99
C PHE A 9 -6.65 -9.74 -12.32
N ILE A 10 -6.27 -9.80 -13.61
CA ILE A 10 -4.88 -9.86 -14.07
C ILE A 10 -4.21 -8.47 -13.98
N HIS A 11 -4.93 -7.38 -14.26
CA HIS A 11 -4.41 -6.02 -14.06
C HIS A 11 -4.26 -5.66 -12.57
N ALA A 12 -5.15 -6.18 -11.70
CA ALA A 12 -4.98 -6.11 -10.25
C ALA A 12 -3.80 -6.98 -9.78
N PHE A 13 -3.56 -8.13 -10.41
CA PHE A 13 -2.45 -9.03 -10.06
C PHE A 13 -1.07 -8.41 -10.35
N CYS A 14 -0.96 -7.52 -11.35
CA CYS A 14 0.33 -7.13 -11.92
C CYS A 14 0.67 -5.62 -11.86
N LEU A 15 0.00 -4.82 -11.03
CA LEU A 15 0.65 -3.62 -10.49
C LEU A 15 1.54 -4.04 -9.31
N GLY A 16 2.47 -4.98 -9.59
CA GLY A 16 3.59 -5.23 -8.72
C GLY A 16 4.39 -3.94 -8.67
N PHE A 17 4.24 -3.19 -7.58
CA PHE A 17 5.15 -2.09 -7.32
C PHE A 17 6.43 -2.79 -6.88
N ASP A 18 7.41 -2.87 -7.78
CA ASP A 18 8.75 -3.27 -7.36
C ASP A 18 9.18 -2.24 -6.31
N LEU A 19 9.52 -2.73 -5.12
CA LEU A 19 10.02 -1.87 -4.06
C LEU A 19 11.26 -1.12 -4.57
N ASP A 20 11.97 -1.70 -5.54
CA ASP A 20 13.07 -1.13 -6.29
C ASP A 20 12.70 0.17 -7.04
N ASP A 21 11.48 0.37 -7.54
CA ASP A 21 11.09 1.65 -8.17
C ASP A 21 10.86 2.76 -7.13
N ALA A 22 10.54 2.42 -5.88
CA ALA A 22 10.51 3.36 -4.75
C ALA A 22 11.90 3.55 -4.09
N ILE A 23 12.77 2.55 -4.21
CA ILE A 23 14.10 2.45 -3.58
C ILE A 23 15.24 2.73 -4.57
N ALA A 24 14.97 2.94 -5.87
CA ALA A 24 15.99 3.29 -6.88
C ALA A 24 16.78 4.57 -6.53
N LEU A 25 16.29 5.37 -5.57
CA LEU A 25 16.97 6.53 -4.99
C LEU A 25 17.85 6.22 -3.76
N LEU A 26 17.73 5.04 -3.14
CA LEU A 26 18.43 4.62 -1.92
C LEU A 26 19.08 3.24 -2.13
N ARG A 27 20.17 3.21 -2.90
CA ARG A 27 21.09 2.07 -3.00
C ARG A 27 21.65 1.72 -1.62
N LEU A 28 21.05 0.80 -0.86
CA LEU A 28 21.66 0.07 0.26
C LEU A 28 20.68 -0.99 0.82
N ASP A 29 21.11 -2.25 0.79
CA ASP A 29 20.38 -3.46 1.21
C ASP A 29 19.82 -3.38 2.66
N GLU A 30 20.47 -2.59 3.54
CA GLU A 30 20.01 -2.34 4.92
C GLU A 30 18.69 -1.57 5.00
N HIS A 31 18.36 -0.74 4.00
CA HIS A 31 17.14 0.07 4.02
C HIS A 31 15.89 -0.72 3.66
N LEU A 32 16.03 -1.80 2.89
CA LEU A 32 14.91 -2.62 2.42
C LEU A 32 14.23 -3.35 3.59
N GLY A 33 15.00 -4.04 4.43
CA GLY A 33 14.48 -4.72 5.62
C GLY A 33 13.83 -3.75 6.61
N ARG A 34 14.40 -2.55 6.77
CA ARG A 34 13.84 -1.50 7.63
C ARG A 34 12.53 -0.93 7.07
N ALA A 35 12.46 -0.70 5.76
CA ALA A 35 11.25 -0.23 5.09
C ALA A 35 10.11 -1.25 5.21
N ILE A 36 10.38 -2.53 4.96
CA ILE A 36 9.41 -3.62 5.15
C ILE A 36 8.93 -3.67 6.60
N GLY A 37 9.84 -3.57 7.57
CA GLY A 37 9.50 -3.51 8.99
C GLY A 37 8.57 -2.36 9.36
N ARG A 38 8.68 -1.19 8.70
CA ARG A 38 7.76 -0.04 8.90
C ARG A 38 6.38 -0.28 8.30
N ILE A 39 6.32 -0.90 7.12
CA ILE A 39 5.07 -1.17 6.40
C ILE A 39 4.28 -2.27 7.11
N ALA A 40 4.94 -3.36 7.50
CA ALA A 40 4.33 -4.41 8.30
C ALA A 40 3.93 -3.85 9.68
N GLY A 41 4.86 -3.17 10.36
CA GLY A 41 4.72 -2.80 11.75
C GLY A 41 4.74 -4.03 12.68
N LYS A 42 4.65 -3.79 13.99
CA LYS A 42 4.58 -4.87 14.98
C LYS A 42 3.34 -5.72 14.71
N ASP A 43 3.54 -7.03 14.48
CA ASP A 43 2.49 -8.01 14.16
C ASP A 43 1.62 -7.67 12.94
N GLY A 44 2.14 -6.92 11.96
CA GLY A 44 1.34 -6.54 10.79
C GLY A 44 0.28 -5.46 11.06
N LYS A 45 0.27 -4.83 12.25
CA LYS A 45 -0.76 -3.85 12.65
C LYS A 45 -0.84 -2.66 11.69
N THR A 46 0.31 -2.16 11.22
CA THR A 46 0.35 -1.03 10.28
C THR A 46 -0.23 -1.42 8.94
N LYS A 47 0.15 -2.60 8.42
CA LYS A 47 -0.41 -3.18 7.20
C LYS A 47 -1.93 -3.30 7.30
N HIS A 48 -2.44 -3.94 8.35
CA HIS A 48 -3.88 -4.14 8.53
C HIS A 48 -4.66 -2.83 8.69
N ALA A 49 -4.06 -1.83 9.35
CA ALA A 49 -4.67 -0.51 9.46
C ALA A 49 -4.80 0.17 8.09
N ILE A 50 -3.78 0.08 7.24
CA ILE A 50 -3.81 0.60 5.85
C ILE A 50 -4.86 -0.15 5.04
N GLU A 51 -4.88 -1.48 5.10
CA GLU A 51 -5.86 -2.33 4.42
C GLU A 51 -7.30 -1.93 4.78
N ASN A 52 -7.58 -1.78 6.07
CA ASN A 52 -8.90 -1.43 6.58
C ASN A 52 -9.32 0.01 6.23
N ALA A 53 -8.39 0.96 6.31
CA ALA A 53 -8.67 2.36 5.96
C ALA A 53 -8.91 2.53 4.46
N SER A 54 -8.16 1.78 3.64
CA SER A 54 -8.24 1.86 2.18
C SER A 54 -9.21 0.90 1.54
N LYS A 55 -9.75 -0.07 2.28
CA LYS A 55 -10.52 -1.18 1.68
C LYS A 55 -9.72 -1.83 0.54
N THR A 56 -8.43 -2.04 0.77
CA THR A 56 -7.53 -2.76 -0.14
C THR A 56 -6.92 -3.95 0.57
N ARG A 57 -6.42 -4.92 -0.19
CA ARG A 57 -5.61 -6.02 0.32
C ARG A 57 -4.18 -5.81 -0.12
N VAL A 58 -3.25 -5.81 0.83
CA VAL A 58 -1.82 -5.62 0.56
C VAL A 58 -1.12 -6.95 0.80
N VAL A 59 -0.28 -7.38 -0.14
CA VAL A 59 0.59 -8.55 0.01
C VAL A 59 2.02 -8.05 -0.06
N LEU A 60 2.78 -8.35 0.99
CA LEU A 60 4.21 -8.06 1.09
C LEU A 60 4.93 -9.38 0.80
N ALA A 61 5.71 -9.43 -0.28
CA ALA A 61 6.49 -10.58 -0.69
C ALA A 61 7.94 -10.12 -0.87
N ASP A 62 8.70 -10.08 0.23
CA ASP A 62 10.08 -9.63 0.32
C ASP A 62 10.34 -8.31 -0.43
N SER A 63 10.78 -8.38 -1.69
CA SER A 63 11.07 -7.21 -2.54
C SER A 63 9.86 -6.67 -3.32
N LYS A 64 8.69 -7.30 -3.23
CA LYS A 64 7.49 -6.93 -4.01
C LYS A 64 6.30 -6.62 -3.13
N ILE A 65 5.59 -5.54 -3.46
CA ILE A 65 4.32 -5.19 -2.81
C ILE A 65 3.21 -5.27 -3.85
N HIS A 66 2.23 -6.12 -3.58
CA HIS A 66 1.00 -6.20 -4.36
C HIS A 66 -0.13 -5.52 -3.61
N ILE A 67 -0.91 -4.69 -4.30
CA ILE A 67 -2.07 -4.01 -3.74
C ILE A 67 -3.27 -4.34 -4.61
N LEU A 68 -4.31 -4.89 -3.98
CA LEU A 68 -5.55 -5.27 -4.62
C LEU A 68 -6.69 -4.40 -4.09
N GLY A 69 -7.46 -3.78 -4.98
CA GLY A 69 -8.63 -3.00 -4.59
C GLY A 69 -9.16 -2.12 -5.73
N GLY A 70 -10.09 -1.23 -5.41
CA GLY A 70 -10.57 -0.24 -6.39
C GLY A 70 -9.47 0.75 -6.76
N PHE A 71 -9.46 1.24 -8.01
CA PHE A 71 -8.40 2.11 -8.54
C PHE A 71 -8.07 3.33 -7.65
N LYS A 72 -9.11 4.03 -7.14
CA LYS A 72 -8.95 5.17 -6.21
C LYS A 72 -8.36 4.75 -4.86
N ASN A 73 -8.71 3.56 -4.38
CA ASN A 73 -8.26 3.02 -3.11
C ASN A 73 -6.81 2.53 -3.20
N ILE A 74 -6.42 1.90 -4.32
CA ILE A 74 -5.04 1.49 -4.60
C ILE A 74 -4.12 2.71 -4.55
N HIS A 75 -4.53 3.84 -5.17
CA HIS A 75 -3.74 5.06 -5.12
C HIS A 75 -3.53 5.56 -3.68
N MET A 76 -4.56 5.53 -2.85
CA MET A 76 -4.44 5.92 -1.44
C MET A 76 -3.49 5.00 -0.65
N ALA A 77 -3.63 3.68 -0.81
CA ALA A 77 -2.76 2.69 -0.15
C ALA A 77 -1.30 2.88 -0.58
N ARG A 78 -1.05 3.08 -1.88
CA ARG A 78 0.28 3.36 -2.44
C ARG A 78 0.90 4.61 -1.83
N THR A 79 0.18 5.73 -1.76
CA THR A 79 0.71 6.97 -1.16
C THR A 79 1.07 6.79 0.31
N ALA A 80 0.27 6.00 1.05
CA ALA A 80 0.56 5.69 2.45
C ALA A 80 1.82 4.81 2.59
N ILE A 81 1.97 3.79 1.76
CA ILE A 81 3.14 2.90 1.73
C ILE A 81 4.40 3.67 1.35
N VAL A 82 4.35 4.48 0.29
CA VAL A 82 5.48 5.34 -0.13
C VAL A 82 5.88 6.30 1.01
N SER A 83 4.91 6.91 1.68
CA SER A 83 5.20 7.80 2.82
C SER A 83 5.93 7.08 3.97
N LEU A 84 5.57 5.82 4.24
CA LEU A 84 6.23 5.01 5.28
C LEU A 84 7.66 4.62 4.89
N ILE A 85 7.88 4.28 3.61
CA ILE A 85 9.22 3.97 3.05
C ILE A 85 10.12 5.19 3.11
N LEU A 86 9.60 6.37 2.73
CA LEU A 86 10.32 7.65 2.80
C LEU A 86 10.59 8.13 4.23
N GLY A 87 10.23 7.35 5.26
CA GLY A 87 10.58 7.65 6.65
C GLY A 87 9.54 8.48 7.40
N SER A 88 8.37 8.76 6.83
CA SER A 88 7.30 9.49 7.54
C SER A 88 6.85 8.72 8.80
N PRO A 89 6.63 9.40 9.93
CA PRO A 89 6.19 8.74 11.16
C PRO A 89 4.81 8.08 10.97
N PRO A 90 4.59 6.85 11.47
CA PRO A 90 3.31 6.13 11.30
C PRO A 90 2.09 6.93 11.79
N ALA A 91 2.24 7.72 12.86
CA ALA A 91 1.17 8.58 13.38
C ALA A 91 0.61 9.55 12.33
N LYS A 92 1.48 10.17 11.52
CA LYS A 92 1.07 11.08 10.43
C LYS A 92 0.34 10.33 9.32
N VAL A 93 0.81 9.12 9.00
CA VAL A 93 0.19 8.26 7.98
C VAL A 93 -1.20 7.81 8.42
N TYR A 94 -1.40 7.46 9.68
CA TYR A 94 -2.71 7.14 10.24
C TYR A 94 -3.68 8.33 10.21
N GLY A 95 -3.19 9.54 10.54
CA GLY A 95 -3.98 10.77 10.43
C GLY A 95 -4.47 11.01 9.01
N ASN A 96 -3.55 10.96 8.03
CA ASN A 96 -3.89 11.12 6.62
C ASN A 96 -4.87 10.05 6.12
N LEU A 97 -4.62 8.78 6.46
CA LEU A 97 -5.52 7.68 6.10
C LEU A 97 -6.92 7.86 6.69
N ARG A 98 -7.03 8.33 7.93
CA ARG A 98 -8.32 8.58 8.58
C ARG A 98 -9.08 9.72 7.89
N THR A 99 -8.41 10.82 7.56
CA THR A 99 -9.03 11.94 6.84
C THR A 99 -9.50 11.52 5.45
N VAL A 100 -8.68 10.80 4.71
CA VAL A 100 -9.05 10.36 3.35
C VAL A 100 -10.13 9.27 3.41
N ALA A 101 -10.06 8.34 4.36
CA ALA A 101 -11.10 7.33 4.56
C ALA A 101 -12.45 7.97 4.96
N SER A 102 -12.45 9.02 5.78
CA SER A 102 -13.67 9.78 6.13
C SER A 102 -14.29 10.42 4.89
N ARG A 103 -13.49 11.12 4.08
CA ARG A 103 -13.95 11.75 2.84
C ARG A 103 -14.50 10.75 1.82
N MET A 104 -13.96 9.53 1.79
CA MET A 104 -14.46 8.49 0.90
C MET A 104 -15.77 7.85 1.40
N LYS A 105 -16.07 7.91 2.70
CA LYS A 105 -17.36 7.47 3.25
C LYS A 105 -18.47 8.49 3.02
N GLU A 106 -18.16 9.79 3.04
CA GLU A 106 -19.14 10.87 2.81
C GLU A 106 -19.66 10.97 1.37
N ARG A 107 -18.99 10.29 0.43
CA ARG A 107 -19.30 10.37 -1.00
C ARG A 107 -20.28 9.29 -1.48
N PHE A 108 -20.79 8.46 -0.58
CA PHE A 108 -21.80 7.42 -0.77
C PHE A 108 -22.90 7.59 0.28
#